data_AF-A0A520TF24-F1
#
_entry.id   AF-A0A520TF24-F1
#
_cell.length_a   1.000
_cell.length_b   1.000
_cell.length_c   1.000
_cell.angle_alpha   90.00
_cell.angle_beta   90.00
_cell.angle_gamma   90.00
#
_symmetry.space_group_name_H-M   'P 1'
#
loop_
_entity.id
_entity.type
_entity.pdbx_description
1 polymer ?
#
loop_
_entity_poly.entity_id
_entity_poly.type
_entity_poly.pdbx_seq_one_letter_code
_entity_poly.pdbx_strand_id
1 'polypeptide(L)'
;MPTKISKTYVPSAKEKYMCAKHKAFFRKALAEWKNELIEQNNRIIFGNDDDNAASADVVDQATSFTSKSVEMRTVNRHKKLMKKIDSALQKIEDGTYGYCEETGEEIGLKRLIARPIATMTVEAQERHEKQEKIFAED
;
A
#
# COMPACT_ATOMS: atom_id res chain seq x y z
N MET A 1 -25.53 -3.10 3.65
CA MET A 1 -25.53 -3.76 2.33
C MET A 1 -24.32 -3.28 1.53
N PRO A 2 -23.62 -4.14 0.78
CA PRO A 2 -22.51 -3.71 -0.06
C PRO A 2 -23.02 -2.83 -1.21
N THR A 3 -22.53 -1.60 -1.30
CA THR A 3 -22.83 -0.66 -2.39
C THR A 3 -22.28 -1.23 -3.70
N LYS A 4 -23.16 -1.50 -4.68
CA LYS A 4 -22.75 -1.97 -6.00
C LYS A 4 -22.28 -0.78 -6.85
N ILE A 5 -21.08 -0.88 -7.40
CA ILE A 5 -20.49 0.06 -8.37
C ILE A 5 -20.19 -0.65 -9.69
N SER A 6 -20.21 0.08 -10.80
CA SER A 6 -19.80 -0.43 -12.11
C SER A 6 -18.31 -0.79 -12.12
N LYS A 7 -17.90 -1.73 -12.99
CA LYS A 7 -16.49 -2.05 -13.22
C LYS A 7 -15.66 -0.85 -13.69
N THR A 8 -16.29 0.11 -14.38
CA THR A 8 -15.66 1.31 -14.95
C THR A 8 -15.82 2.55 -14.07
N TYR A 9 -16.39 2.41 -12.88
CA TYR A 9 -16.63 3.55 -12.00
C TYR A 9 -15.31 4.12 -11.46
N VAL A 10 -15.17 5.44 -11.49
CA VAL A 10 -14.08 6.19 -10.89
C VAL A 10 -14.66 7.33 -10.05
N PRO A 11 -14.22 7.51 -8.79
CA PRO A 11 -14.62 8.63 -7.94
C PRO A 11 -14.46 9.98 -8.64
N SER A 12 -15.46 10.85 -8.48
CA SER A 12 -15.51 12.16 -9.13
C SER A 12 -15.89 13.25 -8.13
N ALA A 13 -15.30 14.44 -8.29
CA ALA A 13 -15.65 15.62 -7.48
C ALA A 13 -17.11 16.10 -7.69
N LYS A 14 -17.83 15.57 -8.69
CA LYS A 14 -19.25 15.83 -8.89
C LYS A 14 -20.15 15.15 -7.85
N GLU A 15 -19.64 14.10 -7.18
CA GLU A 15 -20.36 13.37 -6.14
C GLU A 15 -19.92 13.85 -4.76
N LYS A 16 -20.78 13.67 -3.74
CA LYS A 16 -20.44 14.01 -2.36
C LYS A 16 -19.15 13.27 -1.96
N TYR A 17 -18.21 14.02 -1.38
CA TYR A 17 -16.95 13.48 -0.90
C TYR A 17 -17.18 12.28 0.03
N MET A 18 -16.40 11.22 -0.19
CA MET A 18 -16.49 9.93 0.53
C MET A 18 -17.91 9.35 0.68
N CYS A 19 -18.77 9.53 -0.33
CA CYS A 19 -20.04 8.83 -0.39
C CYS A 19 -19.87 7.29 -0.46
N ALA A 20 -20.97 6.56 -0.32
CA ALA A 20 -20.96 5.10 -0.30
C ALA A 20 -20.33 4.45 -1.55
N LYS A 21 -20.41 5.12 -2.71
CA LYS A 21 -19.77 4.65 -3.95
C LYS A 21 -18.26 4.87 -3.95
N HIS A 22 -17.78 6.03 -3.48
CA HIS A 22 -16.35 6.31 -3.29
C HIS A 22 -15.72 5.27 -2.34
N LYS A 23 -16.35 5.05 -1.17
CA LYS A 23 -15.87 4.06 -0.20
C LYS A 23 -15.82 2.65 -0.79
N ALA A 24 -16.84 2.25 -1.57
CA ALA A 24 -16.84 0.95 -2.24
C ALA A 24 -15.71 0.80 -3.27
N PHE A 25 -15.42 1.87 -4.03
CA PHE A 25 -14.30 1.88 -4.98
C PHE A 25 -12.95 1.69 -4.28
N PHE A 26 -12.67 2.50 -3.25
CA PHE A 26 -11.39 2.41 -2.52
C PHE A 26 -11.27 1.11 -1.74
N ARG A 27 -12.35 0.60 -1.12
CA ARG A 27 -12.34 -0.71 -0.45
C ARG A 27 -11.96 -1.82 -1.43
N LYS A 28 -12.54 -1.80 -2.63
CA LYS A 28 -12.22 -2.78 -3.68
C LYS A 28 -10.75 -2.66 -4.10
N ALA A 29 -10.28 -1.46 -4.42
CA ALA A 29 -8.89 -1.23 -4.85
C ALA A 29 -7.86 -1.65 -3.79
N LEU A 30 -8.12 -1.35 -2.52
CA LEU A 30 -7.27 -1.76 -1.39
C LEU A 30 -7.24 -3.28 -1.20
N ALA A 31 -8.41 -3.94 -1.31
CA ALA A 31 -8.50 -5.39 -1.20
C ALA A 31 -7.79 -6.13 -2.35
N GLU A 32 -7.97 -5.64 -3.59
CA GLU A 32 -7.27 -6.16 -4.77
C GLU A 32 -5.76 -6.01 -4.61
N TRP A 33 -5.29 -4.82 -4.22
CA TRP A 33 -3.87 -4.59 -4.00
C TRP A 33 -3.29 -5.47 -2.87
N LYS A 34 -4.05 -5.70 -1.79
CA LYS A 34 -3.65 -6.63 -0.72
C LYS A 34 -3.46 -8.06 -1.26
N ASN A 35 -4.40 -8.53 -2.08
CA ASN A 35 -4.33 -9.87 -2.67
C ASN A 35 -3.15 -10.01 -3.63
N GLU A 36 -2.86 -8.98 -4.44
CA GLU A 36 -1.68 -8.95 -5.30
C GLU A 36 -0.37 -9.07 -4.49
N LEU A 37 -0.26 -8.36 -3.36
CA LEU A 37 0.90 -8.47 -2.47
C LEU A 37 1.05 -9.86 -1.85
N ILE A 38 -0.07 -10.50 -1.48
CA ILE A 38 -0.07 -11.88 -0.96
C ILE A 38 0.43 -12.84 -2.04
N GLU A 39 -0.08 -12.72 -3.26
CA GLU A 39 0.32 -13.58 -4.38
C GLU A 39 1.79 -13.37 -4.75
N GLN A 40 2.28 -12.12 -4.75
CA GLN A 40 3.69 -11.82 -4.96
C GLN A 40 4.57 -12.42 -3.86
N ASN A 41 4.18 -12.27 -2.58
CA ASN A 41 4.93 -12.87 -1.47
C ASN A 41 4.95 -14.39 -1.54
N ASN A 42 3.83 -15.03 -1.87
CA ASN A 42 3.76 -16.48 -2.04
C ASN A 42 4.69 -16.95 -3.16
N ARG A 43 4.75 -16.23 -4.29
CA ARG A 43 5.70 -16.52 -5.37
C ARG A 43 7.17 -16.39 -4.90
N ILE A 44 7.50 -15.37 -4.12
CA ILE A 44 8.88 -15.19 -3.60
C ILE A 44 9.25 -16.30 -2.58
N ILE A 45 8.30 -16.74 -1.77
CA ILE A 45 8.55 -17.72 -0.71
C ILE A 45 8.61 -19.13 -1.28
N PHE A 46 7.64 -19.51 -2.11
CA PHE A 46 7.43 -20.88 -2.60
C PHE A 46 7.94 -21.10 -4.04
N GLY A 47 8.31 -20.05 -4.77
CA GLY A 47 8.80 -20.16 -6.15
C GLY A 47 10.24 -20.64 -6.29
N ASN A 48 11.00 -20.74 -5.18
CA ASN A 48 12.42 -21.09 -5.16
C ASN A 48 12.72 -22.49 -4.59
N ASP A 49 11.72 -23.37 -4.51
CA ASP A 49 11.94 -24.74 -4.02
C ASP A 49 12.77 -25.59 -5.01
N ASP A 50 12.83 -25.23 -6.30
CA ASP A 50 13.64 -25.92 -7.31
C ASP A 50 15.13 -25.49 -7.34
N ASP A 51 15.47 -24.26 -6.90
CA ASP A 51 16.86 -23.74 -6.96
C ASP A 51 17.72 -24.17 -5.76
N ASN A 52 17.11 -24.60 -4.65
CA ASN A 52 17.84 -24.95 -3.42
C ASN A 52 18.34 -26.40 -3.37
N ALA A 53 17.98 -27.24 -4.34
CA ALA A 53 18.23 -28.68 -4.22
C ALA A 53 19.67 -29.11 -4.61
N ALA A 54 20.43 -28.36 -5.41
CA ALA A 54 21.79 -28.79 -5.79
C ALA A 54 22.60 -27.70 -6.51
N SER A 55 23.36 -26.86 -5.81
CA SER A 55 24.56 -26.27 -6.42
C SER A 55 25.82 -26.77 -5.72
N ALA A 56 26.79 -27.15 -6.54
CA ALA A 56 27.98 -27.88 -6.16
C ALA A 56 29.17 -26.99 -5.74
N ASP A 57 29.13 -25.66 -5.99
CA ASP A 57 30.27 -24.76 -5.69
C ASP A 57 29.89 -23.53 -4.85
N VAL A 58 30.88 -23.02 -4.10
CA VAL A 58 30.75 -21.93 -3.12
C VAL A 58 30.31 -20.60 -3.74
N VAL A 59 30.63 -20.36 -5.02
CA VAL A 59 30.24 -19.13 -5.74
C VAL A 59 28.74 -19.07 -5.96
N ASP A 60 28.13 -20.19 -6.34
CA ASP A 60 26.70 -20.31 -6.57
C ASP A 60 25.91 -20.24 -5.26
N GLN A 61 26.46 -20.82 -4.18
CA GLN A 61 25.89 -20.70 -2.84
C GLN A 61 25.87 -19.24 -2.35
N ALA A 62 26.98 -18.53 -2.54
CA ALA A 62 27.07 -17.10 -2.20
C ALA A 62 26.03 -16.29 -3.01
N THR A 63 25.92 -16.56 -4.31
CA THR A 63 24.94 -15.88 -5.19
C THR A 63 23.51 -16.14 -4.72
N SER A 64 23.13 -17.40 -4.47
CA SER A 64 21.80 -17.78 -3.99
C SER A 64 21.44 -17.13 -2.65
N PHE A 65 22.39 -17.06 -1.72
CA PHE A 65 22.19 -16.39 -0.44
C PHE A 65 21.92 -14.89 -0.61
N THR A 66 22.69 -14.21 -1.46
CA THR A 66 22.47 -12.78 -1.72
C THR A 66 21.09 -12.52 -2.34
N SER A 67 20.67 -13.32 -3.32
CA SER A 67 19.33 -13.27 -3.91
C SER A 67 18.24 -13.46 -2.84
N LYS A 68 18.40 -14.45 -1.96
CA LYS A 68 17.43 -14.70 -0.89
C LYS A 68 17.35 -13.55 0.11
N SER A 69 18.48 -12.90 0.40
CA SER A 69 18.52 -11.73 1.27
C SER A 69 17.75 -10.55 0.68
N VAL A 70 17.79 -10.35 -0.64
CA VAL A 70 17.05 -9.30 -1.35
C VAL A 70 15.55 -9.62 -1.34
N GLU A 71 15.17 -10.86 -1.65
CA GLU A 71 13.79 -11.34 -1.56
C GLU A 71 13.17 -11.12 -0.18
N MET A 72 13.91 -11.46 0.88
CA MET A 72 13.43 -11.29 2.26
C MET A 72 13.23 -9.82 2.63
N ARG A 73 14.04 -8.90 2.09
CA ARG A 73 13.83 -7.45 2.24
C ARG A 73 12.54 -7.01 1.54
N THR A 74 12.25 -7.54 0.35
CA THR A 74 11.01 -7.27 -0.39
C THR A 74 9.78 -7.74 0.40
N VAL A 75 9.78 -8.97 0.90
CA VAL A 75 8.68 -9.51 1.73
C VAL A 75 8.44 -8.65 2.97
N ASN A 76 9.50 -8.22 3.65
CA ASN A 76 9.39 -7.33 4.80
C ASN A 76 8.78 -5.96 4.46
N ARG A 77 9.08 -5.40 3.28
CA ARG A 77 8.44 -4.16 2.79
C ARG A 77 6.97 -4.39 2.49
N HIS A 78 6.62 -5.48 1.81
CA HIS A 78 5.23 -5.84 1.54
C HIS A 78 4.43 -6.03 2.85
N LYS A 79 5.01 -6.67 3.87
CA LYS A 79 4.37 -6.79 5.19
C LYS A 79 4.04 -5.42 5.82
N LYS A 80 4.96 -4.46 5.75
CA LYS A 80 4.69 -3.08 6.23
C LYS A 80 3.61 -2.40 5.40
N LEU A 81 3.60 -2.63 4.09
CA LEU A 81 2.59 -2.09 3.19
C LEU A 81 1.19 -2.67 3.45
N MET A 82 1.09 -3.99 3.65
CA MET A 82 -0.17 -4.66 4.00
C MET A 82 -0.77 -4.10 5.29
N LYS A 83 0.05 -3.80 6.31
CA LYS A 83 -0.42 -3.12 7.52
C LYS A 83 -1.05 -1.75 7.22
N LYS A 84 -0.49 -0.98 6.28
CA LYS A 84 -1.05 0.31 5.86
C LYS A 84 -2.37 0.13 5.11
N ILE A 85 -2.47 -0.90 4.27
CA ILE A 85 -3.71 -1.25 3.57
C ILE A 85 -4.80 -1.64 4.57
N ASP A 86 -4.47 -2.48 5.56
CA ASP A 86 -5.40 -2.89 6.61
C ASP A 86 -5.89 -1.70 7.44
N SER A 87 -4.99 -0.77 7.78
CA SER A 87 -5.36 0.48 8.44
C SER A 87 -6.30 1.32 7.56
N ALA A 88 -6.03 1.44 6.26
CA ALA A 88 -6.89 2.18 5.35
C ALA A 88 -8.28 1.54 5.23
N LEU A 89 -8.37 0.21 5.16
CA LEU A 89 -9.63 -0.53 5.18
C LEU A 89 -10.41 -0.28 6.48
N GLN A 90 -9.74 -0.33 7.63
CA GLN A 90 -10.36 -0.02 8.92
C GLN A 90 -10.95 1.40 8.95
N LYS A 91 -10.19 2.40 8.47
CA LYS A 91 -10.68 3.79 8.35
C LYS A 91 -11.90 3.93 7.45
N ILE A 92 -12.06 3.08 6.43
CA ILE A 92 -13.26 3.08 5.59
C ILE A 92 -14.48 2.67 6.42
N GLU A 93 -14.33 1.65 7.28
CA GLU A 93 -15.38 1.21 8.20
C GLU A 93 -15.69 2.26 9.26
N ASP A 94 -14.66 2.88 9.85
CA ASP A 94 -14.80 3.91 10.87
C ASP A 94 -15.29 5.25 10.30
N GLY A 95 -15.30 5.39 8.98
CA GLY A 95 -15.77 6.58 8.28
C GLY A 95 -14.78 7.74 8.23
N THR A 96 -13.53 7.54 8.67
CA THR A 96 -12.45 8.54 8.70
C THR A 96 -11.56 8.50 7.46
N TYR A 97 -11.73 7.51 6.57
CA TYR A 97 -10.97 7.41 5.34
C TYR A 97 -11.19 8.63 4.42
N GLY A 98 -10.10 9.11 3.83
CA GLY A 98 -10.09 10.27 2.93
C GLY A 98 -9.75 11.58 3.63
N TYR A 99 -9.69 11.63 4.96
CA TYR A 99 -9.34 12.85 5.68
C TYR A 99 -7.90 12.82 6.17
N CYS A 100 -7.24 13.97 6.13
CA CYS A 100 -5.88 14.17 6.59
C CYS A 100 -5.78 13.92 8.09
N GLU A 101 -4.84 13.08 8.53
CA GLU A 101 -4.65 12.79 9.96
C GLU A 101 -4.14 13.98 10.76
N GLU A 102 -3.48 14.95 10.11
CA GLU A 102 -2.92 16.12 10.78
C GLU A 102 -3.90 17.30 10.81
N THR A 103 -4.56 17.58 9.68
CA THR A 103 -5.39 18.79 9.52
C THR A 103 -6.89 18.51 9.52
N GLY A 104 -7.32 17.25 9.34
CA GLY A 104 -8.72 16.89 9.16
C GLY A 104 -9.30 17.23 7.78
N GLU A 105 -8.52 17.84 6.89
CA GLU A 105 -8.96 18.27 5.56
C GLU A 105 -9.14 17.09 4.59
N GLU A 106 -9.93 17.30 3.54
CA GLU A 106 -10.14 16.29 2.50
C GLU A 106 -8.86 16.03 1.71
N ILE A 107 -8.42 14.78 1.67
CA ILE A 107 -7.36 14.33 0.77
C ILE A 107 -7.95 14.24 -0.64
N GLY A 108 -7.33 14.94 -1.60
CA GLY A 108 -7.82 15.02 -2.97
C GLY A 108 -8.06 13.65 -3.60
N LEU A 109 -9.20 13.48 -4.28
CA LEU A 109 -9.58 12.20 -4.90
C LEU A 109 -8.52 11.67 -5.87
N LYS A 110 -7.91 12.55 -6.68
CA LYS A 110 -6.83 12.18 -7.62
C LYS A 110 -5.63 11.54 -6.88
N ARG A 111 -5.29 12.08 -5.71
CA ARG A 111 -4.22 11.56 -4.86
C ARG A 111 -4.57 10.19 -4.29
N LEU A 112 -5.79 10.01 -3.77
CA LEU A 112 -6.23 8.72 -3.25
C LEU A 112 -6.35 7.66 -4.36
N ILE A 113 -6.76 8.05 -5.57
CA ILE A 113 -6.78 7.13 -6.73
C ILE A 113 -5.36 6.67 -7.09
N ALA A 114 -4.38 7.57 -7.06
CA ALA A 114 -2.99 7.23 -7.31
C ALA A 114 -2.34 6.45 -6.14
N ARG A 115 -2.71 6.79 -4.90
CA ARG A 115 -2.16 6.20 -3.67
C ARG A 115 -3.25 6.09 -2.59
N PRO A 116 -3.99 4.98 -2.52
CA PRO A 116 -5.14 4.84 -1.64
C PRO A 116 -4.78 4.70 -0.15
N ILE A 117 -3.49 4.51 0.17
CA ILE A 117 -2.99 4.48 1.55
C ILE A 117 -2.49 5.86 2.04
N ALA A 118 -2.68 6.92 1.25
CA ALA A 118 -2.27 8.25 1.67
C ALA A 118 -3.08 8.70 2.90
N THR A 119 -2.38 9.15 3.94
CA THR A 119 -2.98 9.59 5.21
C THR A 119 -2.99 11.11 5.38
N MET A 120 -2.32 11.83 4.48
CA MET A 120 -2.15 13.28 4.54
C MET A 120 -2.40 13.92 3.17
N THR A 121 -2.81 15.19 3.19
CA THR A 121 -2.83 16.04 1.99
C THR A 121 -1.41 16.24 1.46
N VAL A 122 -1.29 16.77 0.24
CA VAL A 122 0.04 17.07 -0.35
C VAL A 122 0.75 18.14 0.50
N GLU A 123 0.03 19.21 0.84
CA GLU A 123 0.57 20.31 1.64
C GLU A 123 1.00 19.87 3.04
N ALA A 124 0.18 19.05 3.71
CA ALA A 124 0.53 18.48 5.00
C ALA A 124 1.77 17.58 4.91
N GLN A 125 1.84 16.73 3.87
CA GLN A 125 3.01 15.88 3.65
C GLN A 125 4.27 16.71 3.39
N GLU A 126 4.20 17.77 2.58
CA GLU A 126 5.34 18.65 2.30
C GLU A 126 5.84 19.37 3.55
N ARG A 127 4.93 19.82 4.43
CA ARG A 127 5.30 20.43 5.71
C ARG A 127 5.99 19.42 6.63
N HIS A 128 5.47 18.20 6.73
CA HIS A 128 6.06 17.14 7.53
C HIS A 128 7.47 16.80 7.05
N GLU A 129 7.66 16.61 5.74
CA GLU A 129 8.97 16.30 5.15
C GLU A 129 9.99 17.45 5.32
N LYS A 130 9.54 18.72 5.31
CA LYS A 130 10.41 19.87 5.62
C LYS A 130 10.86 19.87 7.08
N GLN A 131 9.96 19.57 8.02
CA GLN A 131 10.29 19.49 9.43
C GLN A 131 11.29 18.36 9.70
N GLU A 132 11.06 17.17 9.14
CA GLU A 132 11.98 16.03 9.30
C GLU A 132 13.40 16.35 8.81
N LYS A 133 13.55 17.13 7.73
CA LYS A 133 14.87 17.55 7.23
C LYS A 133 15.60 18.48 8.18
N ILE A 134 14.90 19.46 8.76
CA ILE A 134 15.49 20.41 9.71
C ILE A 134 16.03 19.64 10.93
N PHE A 135 15.25 18.70 11.47
CA PHE A 135 15.68 17.89 12.62
C PHE A 135 16.81 16.89 12.33
N ALA A 136 17.05 16.55 11.06
CA ALA A 136 18.15 15.65 10.69
C ALA A 136 19.47 16.39 10.44
N GLU A 137 19.43 17.73 10.35
CA GLU A 137 20.59 18.60 10.10
C GLU A 137 21.11 19.28 11.39
N ASP A 138 20.36 19.20 12.49
CA ASP A 138 20.74 19.59 13.86
C ASP A 138 21.35 18.41 14.65
#